data_AF-A0A3P8UB08-F1
#
_entry.id   AF-A0A3P8UB08-F1
#
_cell.length_a   1.000
_cell.length_b   1.000
_cell.length_c   1.000
_cell.angle_alpha   90.00
_cell.angle_beta   90.00
_cell.angle_gamma   90.00
#
_symmetry.space_group_name_H-M   'P 1'
#
loop_
_entity.id
_entity.type
_entity.pdbx_description
1 polymer ?
#
loop_
_entity_poly.entity_id
_entity_poly.type
_entity_poly.pdbx_seq_one_letter_code
_entity_poly.pdbx_strand_id
1 'polypeptide(L)'
;MSSWQCKKRYGDSFSSHGTLCAGSPPDTSILHGDGCQGNSGGGLLCQEETDGRWVLTGVVAGGYGCSDPSSPALYTRVSRFRSWIDEVTAAPAEEPHARAQTQQVDNDITHVHRKLKRTHEQQLTNEINEIKHTSVST
;
A
#
# COMPACT_ATOMS: atom_id res chain seq x y z
N MET A 1 22.49 15.13 -1.94
CA MET A 1 22.09 15.87 -0.72
C MET A 1 22.58 15.13 0.52
N SER A 2 23.12 15.80 1.53
CA SER A 2 23.60 15.14 2.76
C SER A 2 22.48 14.92 3.78
N SER A 3 22.66 13.96 4.69
CA SER A 3 21.72 13.71 5.80
C SER A 3 21.44 14.95 6.64
N TRP A 4 22.46 15.80 6.84
CA TRP A 4 22.31 17.06 7.60
C TRP A 4 21.42 18.06 6.85
N GLN A 5 21.60 18.21 5.53
CA GLN A 5 20.75 19.07 4.71
C GLN A 5 19.29 18.61 4.72
N CYS A 6 19.05 17.30 4.86
CA CYS A 6 17.70 16.75 4.99
C CYS A 6 17.12 16.99 6.39
N LYS A 7 17.91 16.77 7.45
CA LYS A 7 17.52 17.06 8.84
C LYS A 7 17.13 18.54 9.03
N LYS A 8 17.83 19.46 8.37
CA LYS A 8 17.49 20.90 8.39
C LYS A 8 16.10 21.20 7.83
N ARG A 9 15.60 20.40 6.87
CA ARG A 9 14.29 20.59 6.22
C ARG A 9 13.16 19.88 6.95
N TYR A 10 13.40 18.63 7.35
CA TYR A 10 12.38 17.76 7.94
C TYR A 10 12.36 17.77 9.46
N GLY A 11 13.36 18.38 10.11
CA GLY A 11 13.45 18.42 11.57
C GLY A 11 13.41 17.02 12.17
N ASP A 12 12.60 16.84 13.22
CA ASP A 12 12.47 15.57 13.93
C ASP A 12 11.72 14.47 13.18
N SER A 13 11.01 14.83 12.11
CA SER A 13 10.40 13.85 11.20
C SER A 13 11.42 13.12 10.32
N PHE A 14 12.71 13.51 10.33
CA PHE A 14 13.78 12.82 9.61
C PHE A 14 14.80 12.17 10.55
N SER A 15 15.09 10.90 10.27
CA SER A 15 16.15 10.12 10.89
C SER A 15 17.04 9.47 9.82
N SER A 16 18.34 9.78 9.85
CA SER A 16 19.32 9.17 8.94
C SER A 16 19.50 7.67 9.14
N HIS A 17 19.08 7.13 10.28
CA HIS A 17 19.20 5.70 10.61
C HIS A 17 18.25 4.83 9.79
N GLY A 18 17.02 5.30 9.58
CA GLY A 18 15.97 4.55 8.86
C GLY A 18 15.60 5.13 7.50
N THR A 19 16.03 6.36 7.22
CA THR A 19 15.59 7.10 6.04
C THR A 19 16.79 7.62 5.24
N LEU A 20 16.60 7.63 3.93
CA LEU A 20 17.46 8.22 2.92
C LEU A 20 16.76 9.42 2.32
N CYS A 21 17.56 10.36 1.85
CA CYS A 21 17.10 11.61 1.27
C CYS A 21 17.76 11.76 -0.09
N ALA A 22 16.96 11.81 -1.16
CA ALA A 22 17.47 11.97 -2.52
C ALA A 22 16.67 13.04 -3.26
N GLY A 23 17.37 13.81 -4.08
CA GLY A 23 16.83 14.97 -4.76
C GLY A 23 17.95 15.96 -5.08
N SER A 24 17.72 16.71 -6.15
CA SER A 24 18.61 17.78 -6.58
C SER A 24 18.62 18.94 -5.57
N PRO A 25 19.73 19.70 -5.45
CA PRO A 25 19.68 21.02 -4.85
C PRO A 25 18.68 21.90 -5.63
N PRO A 26 18.06 22.91 -4.99
CA PRO A 26 16.96 23.70 -5.55
C PRO A 26 17.29 24.46 -6.86
N ASP A 27 18.55 24.47 -7.30
CA ASP A 27 19.03 25.10 -8.53
C ASP A 27 19.00 24.18 -9.77
N THR A 28 18.78 22.87 -9.59
CA THR A 28 18.71 21.90 -10.70
C THR A 28 17.33 21.27 -10.73
N SER A 29 16.48 21.78 -11.62
CA SER A 29 15.07 21.41 -11.76
C SER A 29 14.80 19.98 -12.27
N ILE A 30 15.80 19.09 -12.24
CA ILE A 30 15.81 17.82 -12.97
C ILE A 30 15.25 16.64 -12.14
N LEU A 31 15.05 16.75 -10.82
CA LEU A 31 14.53 15.64 -10.00
C LEU A 31 13.47 16.12 -9.00
N HIS A 32 12.33 16.57 -9.51
CA HIS A 32 11.14 16.83 -8.70
C HIS A 32 10.42 15.50 -8.51
N GLY A 33 10.66 14.89 -7.35
CA GLY A 33 10.32 13.51 -7.09
C GLY A 33 8.87 13.16 -7.43
N ASP A 34 8.72 12.09 -8.19
CA ASP A 34 7.46 11.37 -8.43
C ASP A 34 6.80 10.88 -7.12
N GLY A 35 7.45 11.07 -5.97
CA GLY A 35 7.18 10.58 -4.61
C GLY A 35 5.82 10.91 -4.00
N CYS A 36 4.94 11.55 -4.75
CA CYS A 36 3.78 12.23 -4.20
C CYS A 36 2.45 11.62 -4.56
N GLN A 37 2.33 10.94 -5.70
CA GLN A 37 1.14 10.17 -6.03
C GLN A 37 1.53 8.93 -6.85
N GLY A 38 1.22 7.75 -6.33
CA GLY A 38 1.23 6.51 -7.11
C GLY A 38 2.56 5.76 -7.24
N ASN A 39 3.65 6.22 -6.61
CA ASN A 39 4.95 5.52 -6.64
C ASN A 39 5.45 5.03 -5.27
N SER A 40 4.64 5.16 -4.21
CA SER A 40 4.94 4.60 -2.89
C SER A 40 5.25 3.10 -3.04
N GLY A 41 6.35 2.65 -2.44
CA GLY A 41 6.82 1.27 -2.61
C GLY A 41 7.75 1.05 -3.82
N GLY A 42 7.93 2.04 -4.70
CA GLY A 42 8.90 2.00 -5.79
C GLY A 42 10.35 1.93 -5.29
N GLY A 43 11.23 1.30 -6.07
CA GLY A 43 12.63 1.13 -5.71
C GLY A 43 13.52 2.30 -6.14
N LEU A 44 14.40 2.75 -5.24
CA LEU A 44 15.55 3.60 -5.55
C LEU A 44 16.79 2.73 -5.75
N LEU A 45 17.30 2.70 -6.98
CA LEU A 45 18.49 1.94 -7.34
C LEU A 45 19.71 2.88 -7.45
N CYS A 46 20.84 2.42 -6.95
CA CYS A 46 22.13 3.07 -7.13
C CYS A 46 23.09 2.10 -7.82
N GLN A 47 23.94 2.63 -8.70
CA GLN A 47 24.98 1.84 -9.33
C GLN A 47 26.23 1.84 -8.45
N GLU A 48 26.77 0.68 -8.13
CA GLU A 48 28.07 0.56 -7.45
C GLU A 48 29.19 0.98 -8.40
N GLU A 49 30.08 1.86 -7.93
CA GLU A 49 31.22 2.33 -8.73
C GLU A 49 32.27 1.24 -8.95
N THR A 50 32.32 0.23 -8.07
CA THR A 50 33.33 -0.82 -8.08
C THR A 50 33.13 -1.83 -9.21
N ASP A 51 31.90 -2.23 -9.49
CA ASP A 51 31.57 -3.30 -10.44
C ASP A 51 30.40 -2.97 -11.39
N GLY A 52 29.81 -1.78 -11.26
CA GLY A 52 28.69 -1.34 -12.10
C GLY A 52 27.35 -1.99 -11.76
N ARG A 53 27.25 -2.76 -10.68
CA ARG A 53 26.01 -3.42 -10.28
C ARG A 53 24.97 -2.44 -9.77
N TRP A 54 23.72 -2.63 -10.16
CA TRP A 54 22.58 -1.91 -9.60
C TRP A 54 22.13 -2.51 -8.28
N VAL A 55 22.04 -1.69 -7.24
CA VAL A 55 21.64 -2.09 -5.89
C VAL A 55 20.42 -1.31 -5.44
N LEU A 56 19.40 -2.03 -5.00
CA LEU A 56 18.25 -1.45 -4.32
C LEU A 56 18.69 -0.86 -2.97
N THR A 57 18.71 0.47 -2.92
CA THR A 57 19.22 1.25 -1.77
C THR A 57 18.08 1.84 -0.95
N GLY A 58 16.97 2.20 -1.59
CA GLY A 58 15.82 2.81 -0.94
C GLY A 58 14.49 2.30 -1.48
N VAL A 59 13.43 2.48 -0.68
CA VAL A 59 12.04 2.31 -1.10
C VAL A 59 11.32 3.64 -0.93
N VAL A 60 10.58 4.10 -1.94
CA VAL A 60 9.86 5.38 -1.89
C VAL A 60 8.90 5.38 -0.70
N ALA A 61 9.15 6.29 0.25
CA ALA A 61 8.33 6.46 1.45
C ALA A 61 7.40 7.67 1.34
N GLY A 62 7.86 8.75 0.69
CA GLY A 62 7.09 9.98 0.47
C GLY A 62 7.94 11.24 0.63
N GLY A 63 7.33 12.33 1.09
CA GLY A 63 7.97 13.62 1.36
C GLY A 63 6.92 14.68 1.72
N TYR A 64 7.36 15.78 2.33
CA TYR A 64 6.45 16.93 2.54
C TYR A 64 6.41 17.77 1.26
N GLY A 65 5.20 18.21 0.88
CA GLY A 65 5.02 19.13 -0.24
C GLY A 65 5.19 18.45 -1.59
N CYS A 66 4.10 17.86 -2.10
CA CYS A 66 4.03 17.55 -3.52
C CYS A 66 4.24 18.84 -4.31
N SER A 67 5.25 18.82 -5.18
CA SER A 67 5.59 19.94 -6.06
C SER A 67 6.30 21.12 -5.38
N ASP A 68 6.94 20.95 -4.21
CA ASP A 68 7.95 21.90 -3.75
C ASP A 68 9.35 21.48 -4.26
N PRO A 69 9.95 22.23 -5.20
CA PRO A 69 11.31 22.02 -5.70
C PRO A 69 12.39 21.94 -4.64
N SER A 70 12.12 22.57 -3.49
CA SER A 70 13.08 22.66 -2.41
C SER A 70 12.99 21.48 -1.43
N SER A 71 11.96 20.63 -1.55
CA SER A 71 11.70 19.51 -0.66
C SER A 71 12.20 18.20 -1.26
N PRO A 72 13.23 17.56 -0.68
CA PRO A 72 13.77 16.32 -1.21
C PRO A 72 12.86 15.14 -0.91
N ALA A 73 12.88 14.14 -1.78
CA ALA A 73 12.16 12.89 -1.58
C ALA A 73 12.81 12.04 -0.48
N LEU A 74 11.95 11.41 0.34
CA LEU A 74 12.33 10.48 1.39
C LEU A 74 12.14 9.04 0.95
N TYR A 75 13.12 8.22 1.29
CA TYR A 75 13.14 6.79 1.00
C TYR A 75 13.44 6.02 2.27
N THR A 76 12.77 4.90 2.48
CA THR A 76 13.15 3.92 3.51
C THR A 76 14.50 3.34 3.16
N ARG A 77 15.46 3.38 4.11
CA ARG A 77 16.82 2.84 3.93
C ARG A 77 16.81 1.32 3.96
N VAL A 78 16.96 0.67 2.80
CA VAL A 78 16.88 -0.79 2.70
C VAL A 78 17.94 -1.49 3.54
N SER A 79 19.16 -0.93 3.61
CA SER A 79 20.24 -1.52 4.41
C SER A 79 19.91 -1.65 5.91
N ARG A 80 18.99 -0.82 6.44
CA ARG A 80 18.56 -0.90 7.84
C ARG A 80 17.73 -2.14 8.13
N PHE A 81 17.07 -2.69 7.11
CA PHE A 81 16.12 -3.81 7.21
C PHE A 81 16.69 -5.12 6.64
N ARG A 82 17.99 -5.18 6.32
CA ARG A 82 18.57 -6.37 5.66
C ARG A 82 18.39 -7.66 6.45
N SER A 83 18.65 -7.66 7.75
CA SER A 83 18.48 -8.87 8.57
C SER A 83 17.04 -9.40 8.54
N TRP A 84 16.04 -8.51 8.58
CA TRP A 84 14.64 -8.89 8.47
C TRP A 84 14.30 -9.42 7.06
N ILE A 85 14.81 -8.76 6.00
CA ILE A 85 14.62 -9.22 4.62
C ILE A 85 15.22 -10.63 4.45
N ASP A 86 16.43 -10.85 4.94
CA ASP A 86 17.12 -12.13 4.85
C ASP A 86 16.34 -13.21 5.63
N GLU A 87 15.83 -12.89 6.82
CA GLU A 87 14.99 -13.80 7.62
C GLU A 87 13.71 -14.23 6.87
N VAL A 88 12.94 -13.28 6.32
CA VAL A 88 11.67 -13.59 5.65
C VAL A 88 11.86 -14.26 4.29
N THR A 89 13.02 -14.10 3.66
CA THR A 89 13.32 -14.70 2.35
C THR A 89 14.09 -16.01 2.44
N ALA A 90 14.80 -16.26 3.54
CA ALA A 90 15.50 -17.52 3.81
C ALA A 90 14.57 -18.58 4.41
N ALA A 91 13.42 -18.19 4.96
CA ALA A 91 12.40 -19.15 5.34
C ALA A 91 12.01 -19.98 4.09
N PRO A 92 12.00 -21.33 4.15
CA PRO A 92 11.42 -22.12 3.08
C PRO A 92 10.02 -21.58 2.83
N ALA A 93 9.64 -21.43 1.57
CA ALA A 93 8.29 -21.01 1.21
C ALA A 93 7.32 -21.88 1.99
N GLU A 94 6.72 -21.33 3.05
CA GLU A 94 5.66 -22.04 3.73
C GLU A 94 4.57 -22.21 2.68
N GLU A 95 4.40 -23.46 2.23
CA GLU A 95 3.16 -23.97 1.65
C GLU A 95 2.01 -23.19 2.28
N PRO A 96 1.10 -22.60 1.49
CA PRO A 96 0.24 -21.50 1.92
C PRO A 96 -0.46 -21.85 3.23
N HIS A 97 0.17 -21.47 4.34
CA HIS A 97 -0.38 -21.68 5.66
C HIS A 97 -1.46 -20.63 5.76
N ALA A 98 -2.66 -21.12 5.48
CA ALA A 98 -3.97 -20.54 5.69
C ALA A 98 -3.84 -19.16 6.32
N ARG A 99 -4.00 -18.13 5.48
CA ARG A 99 -4.50 -16.82 5.87
C ARG A 99 -5.35 -17.01 7.11
N ALA A 100 -4.82 -16.62 8.28
CA ALA A 100 -5.63 -16.49 9.46
C ALA A 100 -6.82 -15.67 9.00
N GLN A 101 -7.99 -16.30 8.97
CA GLN A 101 -9.21 -15.68 8.47
C GLN A 101 -9.56 -14.59 9.47
N THR A 102 -8.97 -13.41 9.32
CA THR A 102 -9.67 -12.18 9.67
C THR A 102 -10.96 -12.31 8.89
N GLN A 103 -12.09 -12.49 9.60
CA GLN A 103 -13.41 -12.49 9.02
C GLN A 103 -13.50 -11.23 8.17
N GLN A 104 -13.34 -11.42 6.86
CA GLN A 104 -13.57 -10.39 5.89
C GLN A 104 -15.08 -10.21 5.95
N VAL A 105 -15.52 -9.14 6.59
CA VAL A 105 -16.91 -8.71 6.48
C VAL A 105 -17.05 -8.25 5.04
N ASP A 106 -17.37 -9.19 4.16
CA ASP A 106 -17.59 -8.96 2.75
C ASP A 106 -18.88 -8.14 2.60
N ASN A 107 -18.74 -6.82 2.73
CA ASN A 107 -19.76 -5.85 2.32
C ASN A 107 -19.79 -5.73 0.79
N ASP A 108 -19.80 -6.88 0.09
CA ASP A 108 -19.99 -6.94 -1.34
C ASP A 108 -21.45 -6.60 -1.66
N ILE A 109 -21.64 -5.48 -2.37
CA ILE A 109 -22.95 -5.01 -2.85
C ILE A 109 -23.68 -6.14 -3.60
N THR A 110 -22.95 -7.03 -4.29
CA THR A 110 -23.52 -8.17 -5.02
C THR A 110 -24.16 -9.19 -4.08
N HIS A 111 -23.57 -9.41 -2.90
CA HIS A 111 -24.14 -10.30 -1.88
C HIS A 111 -25.41 -9.70 -1.28
N VAL A 112 -25.37 -8.40 -0.96
CA VAL A 112 -26.54 -7.67 -0.44
C VAL A 112 -27.69 -7.68 -1.46
N HIS A 113 -27.39 -7.44 -2.74
CA HIS A 113 -28.37 -7.50 -3.82
C HIS A 113 -28.98 -8.89 -3.98
N ARG A 114 -28.16 -9.95 -3.92
CA ARG A 114 -28.64 -11.35 -3.96
C ARG A 114 -29.56 -11.67 -2.80
N LYS A 115 -29.23 -11.20 -1.59
CA LYS A 115 -30.03 -11.43 -0.39
C LYS A 115 -31.38 -10.71 -0.47
N LEU A 116 -31.39 -9.44 -0.86
CA LEU A 116 -32.62 -8.66 -1.10
C LEU A 116 -33.52 -9.33 -2.15
N LYS A 117 -32.96 -9.78 -3.27
CA LYS A 117 -33.73 -10.46 -4.32
C LYS A 117 -34.38 -11.74 -3.82
N ARG A 118 -33.64 -12.59 -3.09
CA ARG A 118 -34.18 -13.83 -2.51
C ARG A 118 -35.29 -13.55 -1.50
N THR A 119 -35.12 -12.56 -0.62
CA THR A 119 -36.15 -12.21 0.36
C THR A 119 -37.43 -11.74 -0.33
N HIS A 120 -37.32 -10.92 -1.37
CA HIS A 120 -38.48 -10.44 -2.12
C HIS A 120 -39.21 -11.58 -2.85
N GLU A 121 -38.47 -12.48 -3.51
CA GLU A 121 -39.05 -13.67 -4.16
C GLU A 121 -39.75 -14.59 -3.15
N GLN A 122 -39.18 -14.77 -1.95
CA GLN A 122 -39.78 -15.56 -0.89
C GLN A 122 -41.09 -14.94 -0.37
N GLN A 123 -41.11 -13.61 -0.20
CA GLN A 123 -42.29 -12.89 0.26
C GLN A 123 -43.44 -13.00 -0.74
N LEU A 124 -43.16 -12.79 -2.03
CA LEU A 124 -44.14 -12.98 -3.10
C LEU A 124 -44.69 -14.42 -3.12
N THR A 125 -43.81 -15.41 -2.91
CA THR A 125 -44.22 -16.82 -2.85
C THR A 125 -45.15 -17.09 -1.66
N ASN A 126 -44.84 -16.51 -0.49
CA ASN A 126 -45.66 -16.66 0.71
C ASN A 126 -47.04 -16.00 0.53
N GLU A 127 -47.09 -14.77 0.00
CA GLU A 127 -48.34 -14.07 -0.29
C GLU A 127 -49.21 -14.84 -1.29
N ILE A 128 -48.60 -15.37 -2.37
CA ILE A 128 -49.32 -16.22 -3.34
C ILE A 128 -49.88 -17.47 -2.66
N ASN A 129 -49.14 -18.09 -1.75
CA ASN A 129 -49.61 -19.27 -1.03
C ASN A 129 -50.74 -18.93 -0.07
N GLU A 130 -50.67 -17.81 0.65
CA GLU A 130 -51.77 -17.34 1.51
C GLU A 130 -53.05 -17.06 0.71
N ILE A 131 -52.94 -16.43 -0.47
CA ILE A 131 -54.08 -16.21 -1.37
C ILE A 131 -54.67 -17.56 -1.82
N LYS A 132 -53.83 -18.51 -2.21
CA LYS A 132 -54.28 -19.87 -2.60
C LYS A 132 -55.02 -20.57 -1.44
N HIS A 133 -54.49 -20.51 -0.23
CA HIS A 133 -55.12 -21.13 0.94
C HIS A 133 -56.45 -20.45 1.33
N THR A 134 -56.58 -19.14 1.12
CA THR A 134 -57.81 -18.39 1.35
C THR A 134 -58.87 -18.73 0.29
N SER A 135 -58.48 -18.91 -0.97
CA SER A 135 -59.40 -19.25 -2.08
C SER A 135 -59.92 -20.70 -2.07
N VAL A 136 -59.32 -21.59 -1.29
CA VAL A 136 -59.76 -23.00 -1.14
C VAL A 136 -60.72 -23.15 0.06
N SER A 137 -60.87 -22.11 0.89
CA SER A 137 -61.69 -22.14 2.13
C SER A 137 -63.05 -21.43 2.01
N THR A 138 -63.53 -21.16 0.79
CA THR A 138 -64.89 -20.66 0.45
C THR A 138 -65.47 -21.50 -0.66
#